data_AF-A0A964KP25-F1
#
_entry.id   AF-A0A964KP25-F1
#
_cell.length_a   1.000
_cell.length_b   1.000
_cell.length_c   1.000
_cell.angle_alpha   90.00
_cell.angle_beta   90.00
_cell.angle_gamma   90.00
#
_symmetry.space_group_name_H-M   'P 1'
#
loop_
_entity.id
_entity.type
_entity.pdbx_description
1 polymer ?
#
loop_
_entity_poly.entity_id
_entity_poly.type
_entity_poly.pdbx_seq_one_letter_code
_entity_poly.pdbx_strand_id
1 'polypeptide(L)'
;MNNKLGQPVSDDLALAIQGNVQRLAMWRALRPSCQRGYVRLITEAKRPETRQRRIERVLKMTADYYQRHHQSHQETLKSSKIAS
;
A
#
# COMPACT_ATOMS: atom_id res chain seq x y z
N MET A 1 9.34 -6.49 -7.11
CA MET A 1 8.34 -7.26 -6.32
C MET A 1 7.06 -7.40 -7.13
N ASN A 2 6.21 -8.37 -6.82
CA ASN A 2 4.94 -8.56 -7.53
C ASN A 2 3.73 -8.15 -6.68
N ASN A 3 2.66 -7.72 -7.34
CA ASN A 3 1.36 -7.55 -6.70
C ASN A 3 0.69 -8.92 -6.45
N LYS A 4 -0.47 -8.92 -5.77
CA LYS A 4 -1.24 -10.15 -5.46
C LYS A 4 -1.74 -10.92 -6.67
N LEU A 5 -1.68 -10.34 -7.87
CA LEU A 5 -2.03 -11.00 -9.14
C LEU A 5 -0.78 -11.46 -9.91
N GLY A 6 0.41 -11.43 -9.29
CA GLY A 6 1.66 -11.81 -9.93
C GLY A 6 2.21 -10.79 -10.92
N GLN A 7 1.61 -9.60 -11.04
CA GLN A 7 2.09 -8.57 -11.97
C GLN A 7 3.28 -7.80 -11.37
N PRO A 8 4.26 -7.41 -12.19
CA PRO A 8 5.39 -6.64 -11.71
C PRO A 8 4.94 -5.26 -11.21
N VAL A 9 5.43 -4.88 -10.03
CA VAL A 9 5.34 -3.51 -9.52
C VAL A 9 6.56 -2.74 -10.00
N SER A 10 6.39 -1.51 -10.47
CA SER A 10 7.51 -0.66 -10.90
C SER A 10 8.54 -0.48 -9.78
N ASP A 11 9.81 -0.35 -10.13
CA ASP A 11 10.91 -0.34 -9.17
C ASP A 11 10.81 0.83 -8.18
N ASP A 12 10.40 2.00 -8.65
CA ASP A 12 10.22 3.19 -7.81
C ASP A 12 9.09 3.03 -6.78
N LEU A 13 7.95 2.46 -7.19
CA LEU A 13 6.86 2.13 -6.26
C LEU A 13 7.28 1.02 -5.30
N ALA A 14 8.01 0.00 -5.79
CA ALA A 14 8.52 -1.08 -4.97
C ALA A 14 9.48 -0.57 -3.89
N LEU A 15 10.42 0.31 -4.24
CA LEU A 15 11.33 0.97 -3.31
C LEU A 15 10.56 1.83 -2.29
N ALA A 16 9.59 2.62 -2.74
CA ALA A 16 8.80 3.49 -1.85
C ALA A 16 7.96 2.71 -0.82
N ILE A 17 7.49 1.50 -1.19
CA ILE A 17 6.76 0.58 -0.32
C ILE A 17 7.73 -0.17 0.61
N GLN A 18 8.81 -0.73 0.07
CA GLN A 18 9.75 -1.57 0.84
C GLN A 18 10.64 -0.77 1.78
N GLY A 19 10.86 0.52 1.51
CA GLY A 19 11.60 1.42 2.39
C GLY A 19 10.94 1.68 3.75
N ASN A 20 9.74 1.14 3.99
CA ASN A 20 9.08 1.22 5.28
C ASN A 20 8.22 -0.04 5.54
N VAL A 21 8.53 -0.76 6.63
CA VAL A 21 7.84 -2.01 7.00
C VAL A 21 6.33 -1.85 7.20
N GLN A 22 5.87 -0.68 7.70
CA GLN A 22 4.45 -0.38 7.85
C GLN A 22 3.78 -0.19 6.48
N ARG A 23 4.44 0.52 5.55
CA ARG A 23 3.92 0.66 4.18
C ARG A 23 3.81 -0.68 3.48
N LEU A 24 4.79 -1.57 3.67
CA LEU A 24 4.73 -2.92 3.14
C LEU A 24 3.56 -3.73 3.73
N ALA A 25 3.32 -3.63 5.04
CA ALA A 25 2.18 -4.28 5.68
C ALA A 25 0.84 -3.74 5.15
N MET A 26 0.69 -2.41 5.06
CA MET A 26 -0.49 -1.76 4.50
C MET A 26 -0.73 -2.17 3.04
N TRP A 27 0.33 -2.19 2.22
CA TRP A 27 0.25 -2.66 0.84
C TRP A 27 -0.22 -4.11 0.77
N ARG A 28 0.34 -5.01 1.59
CA ARG A 28 -0.06 -6.43 1.66
C ARG A 28 -1.51 -6.61 2.13
N ALA A 29 -2.07 -5.67 2.87
CA ALA A 29 -3.47 -5.71 3.30
C ALA A 29 -4.47 -5.30 2.19
N LEU A 30 -4.02 -4.56 1.17
CA LEU A 30 -4.88 -4.16 0.05
C LEU A 30 -5.52 -5.37 -0.65
N ARG A 31 -6.75 -5.21 -1.14
CA ARG A 31 -7.36 -6.17 -2.07
C ARG A 31 -6.54 -6.26 -3.37
N PRO A 32 -6.52 -7.43 -4.05
CA PRO A 32 -5.79 -7.58 -5.31
C PRO A 32 -6.18 -6.56 -6.38
N SER A 33 -7.46 -6.19 -6.46
CA SER A 33 -7.97 -5.17 -7.40
C SER A 33 -7.40 -3.77 -7.14
N CYS A 34 -7.22 -3.39 -5.87
CA CYS A 34 -6.61 -2.11 -5.49
C CYS A 34 -5.14 -2.07 -5.92
N GLN A 35 -4.37 -3.11 -5.61
CA GLN A 35 -2.96 -3.18 -6.02
C GLN A 35 -2.81 -3.12 -7.55
N ARG A 36 -3.65 -3.86 -8.29
CA ARG A 36 -3.68 -3.78 -9.76
C ARG A 36 -3.96 -2.36 -10.27
N GLY A 37 -4.97 -1.70 -9.71
CA GLY A 37 -5.31 -0.32 -10.07
C GLY A 37 -4.17 0.66 -9.82
N TYR A 38 -3.48 0.54 -8.69
CA TYR A 38 -2.36 1.40 -8.34
C TYR A 38 -1.14 1.15 -9.23
N VAL A 39 -0.79 -0.12 -9.49
CA VAL A 39 0.29 -0.46 -10.44
C VAL A 39 0.01 0.16 -11.81
N ARG A 40 -1.22 -0.02 -12.33
CA ARG A 40 -1.62 0.59 -13.61
C ARG A 40 -1.48 2.11 -13.59
N LEU A 41 -1.94 2.76 -12.52
CA LEU A 41 -1.85 4.21 -12.37
C LEU A 41 -0.41 4.72 -12.42
N ILE A 42 0.56 4.02 -11.83
CA ILE A 42 1.97 4.42 -11.88
C ILE A 42 2.60 4.13 -13.26
N THR A 43 2.32 2.95 -13.83
CA THR A 43 2.87 2.55 -15.12
C THR A 43 2.45 3.50 -16.26
N GLU A 44 1.22 4.01 -16.23
CA GLU A 44 0.71 4.95 -17.24
C GLU A 44 1.33 6.37 -17.14
N ALA A 45 2.02 6.70 -16.05
CA ALA A 45 2.56 8.03 -15.81
C ALA A 45 3.94 8.23 -16.45
N LYS A 46 3.99 8.55 -17.76
CA LYS A 46 5.26 8.63 -18.51
C LYS A 46 6.24 9.70 -18.00
N ARG A 47 5.74 10.82 -17.47
CA ARG A 47 6.57 11.93 -16.95
C ARG A 47 7.05 11.61 -15.52
N PRO A 48 8.36 11.73 -15.21
CA PRO A 48 8.90 11.43 -13.88
C PRO A 48 8.19 12.16 -12.73
N GLU A 49 7.93 13.46 -12.88
CA GLU A 49 7.22 14.26 -11.88
C GLU A 49 5.79 13.76 -11.62
N THR A 50 5.06 13.41 -12.68
CA THR A 50 3.71 12.85 -12.53
C THR A 50 3.74 11.48 -11.89
N ARG A 51 4.76 10.67 -12.19
CA ARG A 51 4.97 9.37 -11.57
C ARG A 51 5.20 9.52 -10.06
N GLN A 52 6.10 10.41 -9.67
CA GLN A 52 6.39 10.72 -8.27
C GLN A 52 5.13 11.16 -7.50
N ARG A 53 4.38 12.14 -8.03
CA ARG A 53 3.10 12.58 -7.42
C ARG A 53 2.08 11.44 -7.27
N ARG A 54 2.01 10.54 -8.25
CA ARG A 54 1.09 9.39 -8.17
C ARG A 54 1.57 8.36 -7.16
N ILE A 55 2.87 8.13 -7.00
CA ILE A 55 3.42 7.26 -5.95
C ILE A 55 3.02 7.79 -4.58
N GLU A 56 3.25 9.07 -4.31
CA GLU A 56 2.84 9.72 -3.06
C GLU A 56 1.34 9.57 -2.79
N ARG A 57 0.52 9.80 -3.83
CA ARG A 57 -0.93 9.59 -3.75
C ARG A 57 -1.30 8.13 -3.44
N VAL A 58 -0.67 7.17 -4.10
CA VAL A 58 -0.91 5.73 -3.87
C VAL A 58 -0.54 5.35 -2.44
N LEU A 59 0.57 5.86 -1.90
CA LEU A 59 0.94 5.62 -0.50
C LEU A 59 -0.10 6.20 0.47
N LYS A 60 -0.60 7.41 0.22
CA LYS A 60 -1.68 8.02 1.01
C LYS A 60 -2.97 7.19 0.95
N MET A 61 -3.38 6.77 -0.24
CA MET A 61 -4.58 5.93 -0.42
C MET A 61 -4.42 4.54 0.22
N THR A 62 -3.20 4.01 0.22
CA THR A 62 -2.89 2.72 0.87
C THR A 62 -3.01 2.83 2.40
N ALA A 63 -2.51 3.91 2.99
CA ALA A 63 -2.66 4.17 4.42
C ALA A 63 -4.13 4.37 4.81
N ASP A 64 -4.88 5.18 4.05
CA ASP A 64 -6.31 5.41 4.26
C ASP A 64 -7.12 4.11 4.16
N TYR A 65 -6.86 3.29 3.14
CA TYR A 65 -7.48 1.98 3.01
C TYR A 65 -7.22 1.10 4.24
N TYR A 66 -5.97 1.06 4.70
CA TYR A 66 -5.60 0.27 5.86
C TYR A 66 -6.30 0.75 7.14
N GLN A 67 -6.39 2.05 7.35
CA GLN A 67 -7.11 2.61 8.50
C GLN A 67 -8.60 2.26 8.46
N ARG A 68 -9.26 2.41 7.31
CA ARG A 68 -10.71 2.13 7.19
C ARG A 68 -11.08 0.66 7.33
N HIS A 69 -10.18 -0.26 6.96
CA HIS A 69 -10.50 -1.69 6.85
C HIS A 69 -9.74 -2.59 7.84
N HIS A 70 -8.67 -2.12 8.48
CA HIS A 70 -7.83 -2.93 9.36
C HIS A 70 -7.61 -2.35 10.76
N GLN A 71 -7.94 -1.08 11.03
CA GLN A 71 -7.82 -0.51 12.38
C GLN A 71 -8.78 -1.21 13.38
N SER A 72 -9.94 -1.69 12.91
CA SER A 72 -10.94 -2.40 13.72
C SER A 72 -10.44 -3.73 14.31
N HIS A 73 -9.41 -4.35 13.73
CA HIS A 73 -8.82 -5.61 14.24
C HIS A 73 -7.59 -5.38 15.14
N GLN A 74 -6.98 -4.20 15.11
CA GLN A 74 -5.78 -3.89 15.90
C GLN A 74 -6.15 -3.33 17.29
N GLU A 75 -7.27 -2.61 17.40
CA GLU A 75 -7.78 -2.12 18.70
C GLU A 75 -8.27 -3.26 19.60
N THR A 76 -8.89 -4.30 19.03
CA THR A 76 -9.30 -5.50 19.78
C THR A 76 -8.11 -6.28 20.34
N LEU A 77 -7.01 -6.37 19.59
CA LEU A 77 -5.78 -7.07 20.02
C LEU A 77 -4.94 -6.26 21.02
N LYS A 78 -4.90 -4.92 20.92
CA LYS A 78 -4.18 -4.07 21.88
C LYS A 78 -4.90 -3.96 23.22
N SER A 79 -6.24 -3.84 23.24
CA SER A 79 -7.01 -3.84 24.49
C SER A 79 -6.91 -5.16 25.24
N SER A 80 -6.84 -6.31 24.53
CA SER A 80 -6.66 -7.62 25.17
C SER A 80 -5.28 -7.82 25.81
N LYS A 81 -4.25 -7.05 25.41
CA LYS A 81 -2.87 -7.18 25.93
C LYS A 81 -2.56 -6.23 27.10
N ILE A 82 -3.43 -5.25 27.36
CA ILE A 82 -3.32 -4.32 28.50
C ILE A 82 -4.14 -4.84 29.69
N ALA A 83 -5.11 -5.73 29.45
CA ALA A 83 -5.98 -6.32 30.47
C ALA A 83 -5.49 -7.70 31.00
N SER A 84 -4.24 -8.08 30.74
CA SER A 84 -3.56 -9.25 31.33
C SER A 84 -2.23 -8.80 31.93
#